data_AF-A0A7H4MNC3-F1
#
_entry.id   AF-A0A7H4MNC3-F1
#
_cell.length_a   1.000
_cell.length_b   1.000
_cell.length_c   1.000
_cell.angle_alpha   90.00
_cell.angle_beta   90.00
_cell.angle_gamma   90.00
#
_symmetry.space_group_name_H-M   'P 1'
#
loop_
_entity.id
_entity.type
_entity.pdbx_description
1 polymer ?
#
loop_
_entity_poly.entity_id
_entity_poly.type
_entity_poly.pdbx_seq_one_letter_code
_entity_poly.pdbx_strand_id
1 'polypeptide(L)' 'MIAEIEACRLHLQEGDKLTPLANARYCLNNNPAQTLKILKATHYSSERWAKLGG' A
#
# COMPACT_ATOMS: atom_id res chain seq x y z
N MET A 1 5.11 -8.69 0.99
CA MET A 1 3.65 -8.69 0.77
C MET A 1 3.38 -7.88 -0.49
N ILE A 2 2.26 -8.09 -1.19
CA ILE A 2 1.84 -7.25 -2.33
C ILE A 2 0.44 -6.74 -2.02
N ALA A 3 0.21 -5.44 -2.17
CA ALA A 3 -1.06 -4.81 -1.86
C ALA A 3 -1.53 -3.94 -3.03
N GLU A 4 -2.78 -4.13 -3.43
CA GLU A 4 -3.52 -3.26 -4.34
C GLU A 4 -4.16 -2.17 -3.50
N ILE A 5 -3.87 -0.91 -3.83
CA ILE A 5 -4.39 0.25 -3.11
C ILE A 5 -5.46 0.96 -3.94
N GLU A 6 -6.37 1.64 -3.26
CA GLU A 6 -7.30 2.56 -3.92
C GLU A 6 -6.53 3.62 -4.70
N ALA A 7 -7.09 4.09 -5.82
CA ALA A 7 -6.51 5.17 -6.60
C ALA A 7 -6.26 6.38 -5.69
N CYS A 8 -4.99 6.58 -5.34
CA CYS A 8 -4.58 7.57 -4.37
C CYS A 8 -3.76 8.65 -5.07
N ARG A 9 -3.99 9.92 -4.72
CA ARG A 9 -3.19 11.05 -5.23
C ARG A 9 -1.82 11.17 -4.54
N LEU A 10 -1.49 10.23 -3.65
CA LEU A 10 -0.23 10.22 -2.92
C LEU A 10 0.89 9.73 -3.82
N HIS A 11 2.01 10.44 -3.83
CA HIS A 11 3.24 9.98 -4.44
C HIS A 11 3.94 9.03 -3.48
N LEU A 12 3.74 7.73 -3.69
CA LEU A 12 4.46 6.70 -2.95
C LEU A 12 5.88 6.54 -3.51
N GLN A 13 6.84 6.39 -2.61
CA GLN A 13 8.24 6.15 -2.94
C GLN A 13 8.79 5.00 -2.10
N GLU A 14 9.86 4.39 -2.60
CA GLU A 14 10.58 3.37 -1.84
C GLU A 14 11.13 3.96 -0.53
N GLY A 15 10.96 3.22 0.57
CA GLY A 15 11.33 3.68 1.91
C GLY A 15 10.22 4.41 2.67
N ASP A 16 9.08 4.73 2.03
CA ASP A 16 7.92 5.26 2.73
C ASP A 16 7.40 4.30 3.80
N LYS A 17 7.09 4.84 4.98
CA LYS A 17 6.54 4.07 6.09
C LYS A 17 5.02 4.11 6.07
N LEU A 18 4.40 2.93 5.99
CA LEU A 18 2.96 2.78 6.16
C LEU A 18 2.63 2.40 7.61
N THR A 19 1.95 3.31 8.32
CA THR A 19 1.50 3.09 9.69
C THR A 19 0.03 2.68 9.69
N PRO A 20 -0.34 1.53 10.29
CA PRO A 20 -1.71 1.05 10.29
C PRO A 20 -2.63 1.98 11.08
N LEU A 21 -3.84 2.18 10.56
CA LEU A 21 -4.96 2.80 11.25
C LEU A 21 -6.04 1.73 11.52
N ALA A 22 -7.25 1.93 11.00
CA ALA A 22 -8.38 1.00 11.08
C ALA A 22 -8.94 0.72 9.67
N ASN A 23 -9.68 -0.37 9.51
CA ASN A 23 -10.39 -0.73 8.27
C ASN A 23 -9.49 -0.75 7.02
N ALA A 24 -8.30 -1.35 7.15
CA ALA A 24 -7.29 -1.43 6.09
C ALA A 24 -6.81 -0.07 5.55
N ARG A 25 -6.94 1.01 6.35
CA ARG A 25 -6.32 2.30 6.07
C ARG A 25 -4.94 2.41 6.71
N TYR A 26 -4.06 3.12 6.03
CA TYR A 26 -2.69 3.38 6.45
C TYR A 26 -2.37 4.86 6.27
N CYS A 27 -1.63 5.42 7.22
CA CYS A 27 -0.99 6.73 7.06
C CYS A 27 0.39 6.57 6.44
N LEU A 28 0.75 7.49 5.56
CA LEU A 28 2.09 7.61 5.00
C LEU A 28 2.97 8.44 5.95
N ASN A 29 4.14 7.92 6.33
CA ASN A 29 5.14 8.61 7.14
C ASN A 29 4.60 9.23 8.44
N ASN A 30 3.65 8.54 9.09
CA ASN A 30 2.91 9.02 10.27
C ASN A 30 2.15 10.35 10.05
N ASN A 31 1.90 10.74 8.81
CA ASN A 31 1.10 11.91 8.48
C ASN A 31 -0.38 11.53 8.32
N PRO A 32 -1.27 11.89 9.27
CA PRO A 32 -2.69 11.53 9.20
C PRO A 32 -3.46 12.22 8.08
N ALA A 33 -2.90 13.26 7.44
CA ALA A 33 -3.49 13.88 6.26
C ALA A 33 -3.24 13.07 4.98
N GLN A 34 -2.21 12.21 4.98
CA GLN A 34 -1.83 11.38 3.84
C GLN A 34 -2.20 9.93 4.14
N THR A 35 -3.45 9.58 3.84
CA THR A 35 -3.96 8.23 4.06
C THR A 35 -4.24 7.52 2.74
N LEU A 36 -3.99 6.22 2.74
CA LEU A 36 -4.39 5.32 1.66
C LEU A 36 -5.17 4.13 2.22
N LYS A 37 -5.94 3.49 1.35
CA LYS A 37 -6.71 2.30 1.69
C LYS A 37 -6.23 1.13 0.84
N ILE A 38 -5.94 0.02 1.49
CA ILE A 38 -5.66 -1.23 0.79
C ILE A 38 -6.98 -1.86 0.39
N LEU A 39 -7.16 -2.10 -0.91
CA LEU A 39 -8.30 -2.82 -1.47
C LEU A 39 -8.12 -4.32 -1.32
N LYS A 40 -6.90 -4.80 -1.56
CA LYS A 40 -6.57 -6.21 -1.48
C LYS A 40 -5.11 -6.39 -1.10
N ALA A 41 -4.86 -7.30 -0.16
CA ALA A 41 -3.51 -7.64 0.26
C ALA A 41 -3.28 -9.13 0.03
N THR A 42 -2.12 -9.47 -0.51
CA THR A 42 -1.74 -10.86 -0.74
C THR A 42 -0.32 -11.10 -0.26
N HIS A 43 -0.04 -12.32 0.19
CA HIS A 43 1.34 -12.73 0.45
C HIS A 43 2.16 -12.61 -0.83
N TYR A 44 3.38 -12.11 -0.68
CA TYR A 44 4.29 -12.01 -1.80
C TYR A 44 4.65 -13.41 -2.28
N SER A 45 4.55 -13.60 -3.60
CA SER A 45 5.25 -14.65 -4.32
C SER A 45 5.76 -14.07 -5.62
N SER A 46 6.90 -14.57 -6.11
CA SER A 46 7.51 -14.11 -7.36
C SER A 46 6.54 -14.20 -8.53
N GLU A 47 5.77 -15.28 -8.61
CA GLU A 47 4.74 -15.49 -9.64
C GLU A 47 3.63 -14.43 -9.61
N ARG A 48 3.16 -14.05 -8.41
CA ARG A 48 2.10 -13.03 -8.26
C ARG A 48 2.62 -11.64 -8.59
N TRP A 49 3.87 -11.36 -8.22
CA TRP A 49 4.52 -10.10 -8.55
C TRP A 49 4.72 -9.94 -10.06
N ALA A 50 5.23 -10.97 -10.74
CA ALA A 50 5.41 -10.96 -12.19
C ALA A 50 4.09 -10.77 -12.96
N LYS A 51 2.98 -11.37 -12.48
CA LYS A 51 1.64 -11.18 -13.07
C LYS A 51 1.12 -9.75 -12.98
N LEU A 52 1.60 -8.97 -12.01
CA LEU A 52 1.22 -7.57 -11.81
C LEU A 52 2.15 -6.59 -12.53
N GLY A 53 3.15 -7.09 -13.28
CA GLY A 53 4.06 -6.28 -14.09
C GLY A 53 5.25 -5.70 -13.32
N GLY A 54 5.62 -6.31 -12.20
CA GLY A 54 6.76 -5.88 -11.39
C GLY A 54 8.10 -6.46 -11.81
#